data_AF-A0A7Y5C8S8-F1
#
_entry.id   AF-A0A7Y5C8S8-F1
#
_cell.length_a   1.000
_cell.length_b   1.000
_cell.length_c   1.000
_cell.angle_alpha   90.00
_cell.angle_beta   90.00
_cell.angle_gamma   90.00
#
_symmetry.space_group_name_H-M   'P 1'
#
loop_
_entity.id
_entity.type
_entity.pdbx_description
1 polymer ?
#
loop_
_entity_poly.entity_id
_entity_poly.type
_entity_poly.pdbx_seq_one_letter_code
_entity_poly.pdbx_strand_id
1 'polypeptide(L)'
;MSQADIGLIGLAVMGENLVLNMESKGFTVAVFNRTVSKVDDFINGRGKGKKFIGCHSIEEFCKSLKRPRKVMMLVKAGKAVDDFIELLLPHLEPGDIIMDGGNSHFPDTIRRVEHVESKGLLYIGTGVSGGEEGALKGPSIMPGGSPAAWEHVKPIFQSIAAKTDKGEPCCDWVGEGGAGHFVKMVHNGIEYGDMQMICETYHLMHHGLGMHNDEMHAVFAEWNKGELDSYLIEITRDILAHKEDGHYTVDIILDTAGQKGTGKWTVVEALDHGQPLTLISEAVFARCISAIKEERVAAAKILHPHIAQFAGDKAAFVEDLKYALYASKIVSYAQGYQLMRAAAKEYGWNLNYGGIALMWRGGCIIRSAFLGKIKEAFDKNPGLVNLLLDPFFTDAVTKAQPSWRRVVSTAVNVGIPVPAMSSALSYFDAYRTGRLPANLLQAQRDYFGAHTYERVDKPRGEFYHTNWTGRGGTTSATTYVV
;
A
#
# COMPACT_ATOMS: atom_id res chain seq x y z
N MET A 1 20.23 38.00 1.49
CA MET A 1 19.75 37.02 0.50
C MET A 1 18.37 36.56 0.92
N SER A 2 17.44 36.34 -0.02
CA SER A 2 16.15 35.71 0.30
C SER A 2 16.39 34.30 0.85
N GLN A 3 15.87 33.99 2.04
CA GLN A 3 15.93 32.65 2.59
C GLN A 3 14.77 31.78 2.07
N ALA A 4 15.02 30.49 1.86
CA ALA A 4 14.03 29.52 1.41
C ALA A 4 13.13 29.05 2.56
N ASP A 5 11.87 28.76 2.23
CA ASP A 5 10.86 28.25 3.15
C ASP A 5 11.10 26.77 3.50
N ILE A 6 11.65 26.00 2.56
CA ILE A 6 11.97 24.58 2.69
C ILE A 6 13.14 24.23 1.77
N GLY A 7 13.93 23.23 2.15
CA GLY A 7 14.97 22.65 1.31
C GLY A 7 14.63 21.23 0.89
N LEU A 8 15.01 20.84 -0.33
CA LEU A 8 14.92 19.45 -0.79
C LEU A 8 16.27 18.93 -1.29
N ILE A 9 16.68 17.77 -0.78
CA ILE A 9 17.86 17.02 -1.18
C ILE A 9 17.43 15.84 -2.08
N GLY A 10 17.91 15.81 -3.32
CA GLY A 10 17.66 14.73 -4.27
C GLY A 10 16.82 15.16 -5.48
N LEU A 11 17.48 15.46 -6.59
CA LEU A 11 16.85 15.91 -7.84
C LEU A 11 16.76 14.77 -8.86
N ALA A 12 16.04 13.72 -8.49
CA ALA A 12 15.49 12.78 -9.45
C ALA A 12 14.10 13.25 -9.90
N VAL A 13 13.45 12.51 -10.80
CA VAL A 13 12.11 12.84 -11.33
C VAL A 13 11.10 13.21 -10.23
N MET A 14 11.02 12.42 -9.16
CA MET A 14 10.11 12.72 -8.05
C MET A 14 10.49 14.02 -7.31
N GLY A 15 11.78 14.28 -7.11
CA GLY A 15 12.27 15.44 -6.36
C GLY A 15 12.07 16.73 -7.13
N GLU A 16 12.41 16.74 -8.43
CA GLU A 16 12.16 17.88 -9.31
C GLU A 16 10.67 18.25 -9.36
N ASN A 17 9.81 17.25 -9.56
CA ASN A 17 8.38 17.49 -9.65
C ASN A 17 7.81 18.01 -8.32
N LEU A 18 8.30 17.51 -7.17
CA LEU A 18 7.85 17.97 -5.87
C LEU A 18 8.28 19.41 -5.55
N VAL A 19 9.52 19.80 -5.89
CA VAL A 19 9.97 21.20 -5.69
C VAL A 19 9.27 22.16 -6.64
N LEU A 20 8.95 21.74 -7.86
CA LEU A 20 8.12 22.51 -8.80
C LEU A 20 6.71 22.71 -8.28
N ASN A 21 6.12 21.68 -7.66
CA ASN A 21 4.83 21.80 -6.99
C ASN A 21 4.90 22.81 -5.84
N MET A 22 5.86 22.67 -4.92
CA MET A 22 6.10 23.63 -3.83
C MET A 22 6.24 25.07 -4.34
N GLU A 23 7.04 25.30 -5.38
CA GLU A 23 7.24 26.62 -5.97
C GLU A 23 5.95 27.20 -6.57
N SER A 24 5.15 26.36 -7.24
CA SER A 24 3.86 26.76 -7.79
C SER A 24 2.83 27.20 -6.73
N LYS A 25 3.02 26.76 -5.47
CA LYS A 25 2.22 27.18 -4.30
C LYS A 25 2.81 28.38 -3.58
N GLY A 26 3.86 29.00 -4.13
CA GLY A 26 4.43 30.25 -3.65
C GLY A 26 5.59 30.09 -2.67
N PHE A 27 6.04 28.87 -2.38
CA PHE A 27 7.19 28.62 -1.50
C PHE A 27 8.51 28.87 -2.24
N THR A 28 9.46 29.52 -1.58
CA THR A 28 10.86 29.55 -2.05
C THR A 28 11.53 28.25 -1.62
N VAL A 29 12.14 27.52 -2.55
CA VAL A 29 12.72 26.19 -2.25
C VAL A 29 14.22 26.17 -2.50
N ALA A 30 15.00 25.78 -1.50
CA ALA A 30 16.42 25.47 -1.69
C ALA A 30 16.56 24.05 -2.22
N VAL A 31 17.42 23.84 -3.21
CA VAL A 31 17.63 22.52 -3.82
C VAL A 31 19.09 22.13 -3.74
N PHE A 32 19.31 20.87 -3.38
CA PHE A 32 20.63 20.27 -3.33
C PHE A 32 20.60 18.85 -3.89
N ASN A 33 21.70 18.42 -4.49
CA ASN A 33 21.89 17.04 -4.92
C ASN A 33 23.37 16.66 -4.80
N ARG A 34 23.64 15.42 -4.39
CA ARG A 34 25.03 14.91 -4.24
C ARG A 34 25.87 15.12 -5.51
N THR A 35 25.27 14.85 -6.67
CA THR A 35 25.86 15.20 -7.97
C THR A 35 25.44 16.62 -8.29
N VAL A 36 26.35 17.57 -8.05
CA VAL A 36 26.06 19.00 -8.09
C VAL A 36 25.63 19.50 -9.48
N SER A 37 26.12 18.88 -10.56
CA SER A 37 25.68 19.23 -11.93
C SER A 37 24.16 19.09 -12.11
N LYS A 38 23.48 18.18 -11.38
CA LYS A 38 22.01 18.08 -11.43
C LYS A 38 21.30 19.31 -10.88
N VAL A 39 21.93 20.01 -9.92
CA VAL A 39 21.42 21.28 -9.41
C VAL A 39 21.49 22.33 -10.53
N ASP A 40 22.65 22.44 -11.18
CA ASP A 40 22.85 23.39 -12.28
C ASP A 40 21.91 23.09 -13.46
N ASP A 41 21.77 21.82 -13.84
CA ASP A 41 20.86 21.37 -14.90
C ASP A 41 19.40 21.74 -14.57
N PHE A 42 18.98 21.52 -13.33
CA PHE A 42 17.63 21.87 -12.89
C PHE A 42 17.41 23.40 -12.88
N ILE A 43 18.31 24.17 -12.28
CA ILE A 43 18.21 25.63 -12.17
C ILE A 43 18.23 26.30 -13.54
N ASN A 44 19.03 25.79 -14.48
CA ASN A 44 19.10 26.31 -15.85
C ASN A 44 18.00 25.75 -16.77
N GLY A 45 17.39 24.63 -16.39
CA GLY A 45 16.31 23.95 -17.10
C GLY A 45 14.93 24.23 -16.49
N ARG A 46 14.30 23.20 -15.90
CA ARG A 46 12.91 23.24 -15.42
C ARG A 46 12.69 24.26 -14.29
N GLY A 47 13.72 24.60 -13.54
CA GLY A 47 13.71 25.59 -12.47
C GLY A 47 14.00 27.03 -12.91
N LYS A 48 14.29 27.28 -14.20
CA LYS A 48 14.70 28.60 -14.68
C LYS A 48 13.61 29.65 -14.46
N GLY A 49 13.99 30.78 -13.85
CA GLY A 49 13.10 31.92 -13.60
C GLY A 49 12.09 31.70 -12.45
N LYS A 50 12.26 30.62 -11.68
CA LYS A 50 11.41 30.27 -10.53
C LYS A 50 12.10 30.58 -9.20
N LYS A 51 11.36 30.52 -8.09
CA LYS A 51 11.87 30.82 -6.73
C LYS A 51 12.70 29.66 -6.14
N PHE A 52 13.76 29.27 -6.85
CA PHE A 52 14.69 28.25 -6.39
C PHE A 52 16.03 28.85 -5.96
N ILE A 53 16.63 28.27 -4.94
CA ILE A 53 18.01 28.53 -4.53
C ILE A 53 18.79 27.24 -4.75
N GLY A 54 19.61 27.19 -5.80
CA GLY A 54 20.52 26.07 -6.04
C GLY A 54 21.72 26.17 -5.13
N CYS A 55 22.02 25.12 -4.36
CA CYS A 55 23.15 25.06 -3.45
C CYS A 55 24.17 24.01 -3.90
N HIS A 56 25.45 24.26 -3.64
CA HIS A 56 26.56 23.42 -4.07
C HIS A 56 27.26 22.71 -2.90
N SER A 57 26.80 22.96 -1.66
CA SER A 57 27.23 22.23 -0.45
C SER A 57 26.09 22.12 0.58
N ILE A 58 26.22 21.17 1.53
CA ILE A 58 25.25 21.01 2.64
C ILE A 58 25.24 22.25 3.56
N GLU A 59 26.41 22.83 3.83
CA GLU A 59 26.52 24.02 4.66
C GLU A 59 25.79 25.22 4.05
N GLU A 60 26.00 25.46 2.75
CA GLU A 60 25.29 26.49 1.98
C GLU A 60 23.79 26.24 1.98
N PHE A 61 23.39 24.98 1.72
CA PHE A 61 22.00 24.57 1.73
C PHE A 61 21.32 24.88 3.07
N CYS A 62 21.89 24.47 4.20
CA CYS A 62 21.34 24.75 5.53
C CYS A 62 21.33 26.25 5.87
N LYS A 63 22.33 27.02 5.45
CA LYS A 63 22.39 28.49 5.64
C LYS A 63 21.31 29.24 4.85
N SER A 64 20.86 28.67 3.73
CA SER A 64 19.83 29.29 2.89
C SER A 64 18.41 29.19 3.45
N LEU A 65 18.17 28.35 4.47
CA LEU A 65 16.84 28.04 5.00
C LEU A 65 16.40 28.99 6.13
N LYS A 66 15.11 29.35 6.14
CA LYS A 66 14.45 30.00 7.29
C LYS A 66 14.40 29.05 8.49
N ARG A 67 14.46 29.60 9.70
CA ARG A 67 14.32 28.84 10.96
C ARG A 67 12.84 28.71 11.39
N PRO A 68 12.43 27.60 12.04
CA PRO A 68 13.17 26.32 12.09
C PRO A 68 13.34 25.76 10.68
N ARG A 69 14.55 25.29 10.37
CA ARG A 69 14.93 24.77 9.05
C ARG A 69 14.13 23.51 8.77
N LYS A 70 13.67 23.40 7.52
CA LYS A 70 12.88 22.28 7.03
C LYS A 70 13.65 21.63 5.89
N VAL A 71 14.25 20.47 6.16
CA VAL A 71 15.09 19.75 5.21
C VAL A 71 14.40 18.46 4.80
N MET A 72 13.91 18.38 3.56
CA MET A 72 13.33 17.16 3.01
C MET A 72 14.35 16.40 2.18
N MET A 73 14.45 15.10 2.36
CA MET A 73 15.28 14.20 1.59
C MET A 73 14.40 13.33 0.71
N LEU A 74 14.74 13.25 -0.58
CA LEU A 74 14.10 12.38 -1.56
C LEU A 74 15.16 11.58 -2.30
N VAL A 75 15.89 10.78 -1.53
CA VAL A 75 17.05 10.00 -1.98
C VAL A 75 16.75 8.50 -1.94
N LYS A 76 17.71 7.68 -2.36
CA LYS A 76 17.59 6.21 -2.28
C LYS A 76 17.42 5.81 -0.80
N ALA A 77 16.40 5.01 -0.50
CA ALA A 77 16.16 4.49 0.85
C ALA A 77 17.35 3.65 1.37
N GLY A 78 17.45 3.52 2.70
CA GLY A 78 18.55 2.85 3.39
C GLY A 78 19.74 3.79 3.65
N LYS A 79 20.97 3.28 3.54
CA LYS A 79 22.21 3.96 3.95
C LYS A 79 22.34 5.40 3.44
N ALA A 80 21.88 5.72 2.24
CA ALA A 80 22.01 7.08 1.71
C ALA A 80 21.21 8.11 2.51
N VAL A 81 20.08 7.74 3.11
CA VAL A 81 19.33 8.62 4.03
C VAL A 81 20.14 8.84 5.31
N ASP A 82 20.71 7.78 5.89
CA ASP A 82 21.52 7.87 7.11
C ASP A 82 22.77 8.74 6.90
N ASP A 83 23.47 8.56 5.77
CA ASP A 83 24.63 9.37 5.42
C ASP A 83 24.27 10.87 5.31
N PHE A 84 23.09 11.20 4.77
CA PHE A 84 22.64 12.59 4.72
C PHE A 84 22.23 13.15 6.08
N ILE A 85 21.61 12.35 6.94
CA ILE A 85 21.31 12.77 8.32
C ILE A 85 22.61 13.19 9.01
N GLU A 86 23.65 12.36 8.98
CA GLU A 86 24.94 12.68 9.61
C GLU A 86 25.61 13.92 9.01
N LEU A 87 25.49 14.15 7.70
CA LEU A 87 25.98 15.38 7.07
C LEU A 87 25.20 16.63 7.49
N LEU A 88 23.91 16.49 7.81
CA LEU A 88 23.04 17.61 8.20
C LEU A 88 23.24 18.02 9.65
N LEU A 89 23.43 17.06 10.57
CA LEU A 89 23.49 17.31 12.02
C LEU A 89 24.42 18.47 12.44
N PRO A 90 25.65 18.62 11.91
CA PRO A 90 26.55 19.71 12.30
C PRO A 90 26.10 21.12 11.87
N HIS A 91 25.12 21.21 10.97
CA HIS A 91 24.68 22.46 10.35
C HIS A 91 23.25 22.86 10.75
N LEU A 92 22.61 22.09 11.62
CA LEU A 92 21.26 22.33 12.14
C LEU A 92 21.33 22.73 13.63
N GLU A 93 20.27 23.36 14.12
CA GLU A 93 20.12 23.76 15.52
C GLU A 93 18.85 23.19 16.15
N PRO A 94 18.77 23.08 17.49
CA PRO A 94 17.61 22.49 18.15
C PRO A 94 16.26 23.06 17.65
N GLY A 95 15.32 22.16 17.35
CA GLY A 95 14.02 22.49 16.74
C GLY A 95 13.99 22.48 15.21
N ASP A 96 15.14 22.40 14.52
CA ASP A 96 15.17 22.16 13.07
C ASP A 96 14.63 20.75 12.72
N ILE A 97 14.11 20.60 11.51
CA ILE A 97 13.30 19.46 11.09
C ILE A 97 13.96 18.77 9.89
N ILE A 98 14.25 17.48 10.05
CA ILE A 98 14.67 16.59 8.96
C ILE A 98 13.47 15.74 8.54
N MET A 99 13.22 15.64 7.24
CA MET A 99 12.11 14.87 6.67
C MET A 99 12.64 13.88 5.65
N ASP A 100 12.21 12.63 5.71
CA ASP A 100 12.47 11.62 4.68
C ASP A 100 11.19 11.34 3.90
N GLY A 101 11.18 11.73 2.62
CA GLY A 101 10.07 11.50 1.71
C GLY A 101 10.22 10.24 0.85
N GLY A 102 11.25 9.45 1.07
CA GLY A 102 11.52 8.22 0.34
C GLY A 102 10.52 7.10 0.65
N ASN A 103 10.67 5.97 -0.02
CA ASN A 103 10.01 4.73 0.38
C ASN A 103 10.90 3.98 1.38
N SER A 104 11.15 4.58 2.54
CA SER A 104 11.96 3.96 3.61
C SER A 104 11.16 2.89 4.36
N HIS A 105 11.86 1.89 4.89
CA HIS A 105 11.26 0.89 5.76
C HIS A 105 10.97 1.52 7.13
N PHE A 106 9.77 1.35 7.68
CA PHE A 106 9.34 2.09 8.86
C PHE A 106 10.20 1.85 10.14
N PRO A 107 10.87 0.68 10.37
CA PRO A 107 11.77 0.54 11.50
C PRO A 107 13.01 1.42 11.39
N ASP A 108 13.49 1.70 10.16
CA ASP A 108 14.56 2.69 9.94
C ASP A 108 14.09 4.08 10.39
N THR A 109 12.82 4.41 10.15
CA THR A 109 12.23 5.68 10.60
C THR A 109 12.11 5.75 12.12
N ILE A 110 11.66 4.69 12.79
CA ILE A 110 11.62 4.66 14.27
C ILE A 110 13.02 4.96 14.83
N ARG A 111 14.04 4.23 14.35
CA ARG A 111 15.43 4.45 14.76
C ARG A 111 15.93 5.87 14.45
N ARG A 112 15.58 6.42 13.28
CA ARG A 112 16.01 7.78 12.88
C ARG A 112 15.32 8.87 13.70
N VAL A 113 14.05 8.69 14.05
CA VAL A 113 13.33 9.59 14.96
C VAL A 113 14.07 9.64 16.30
N GLU A 114 14.34 8.50 16.94
CA GLU A 114 15.07 8.44 18.22
C GLU A 114 16.46 9.09 18.12
N HIS A 115 17.22 8.79 17.07
CA HIS A 115 18.57 9.33 16.88
C HIS A 115 18.55 10.85 16.70
N VAL A 116 17.67 11.37 15.84
CA VAL A 116 17.59 12.81 15.53
C VAL A 116 17.05 13.61 16.71
N GLU A 117 16.07 13.07 17.44
CA GLU A 117 15.55 13.66 18.68
C GLU A 117 16.61 13.69 19.80
N SER A 118 17.49 12.68 19.88
CA SER A 118 18.62 12.71 20.82
C SER A 118 19.60 13.88 20.61
N LYS A 119 19.54 14.52 19.43
CA LYS A 119 20.32 15.72 19.08
C LYS A 119 19.54 17.03 19.25
N GLY A 120 18.31 16.96 19.76
CA GLY A 120 17.42 18.11 19.94
C GLY A 120 16.71 18.57 18.65
N LEU A 121 16.77 17.75 17.60
CA LEU A 121 16.13 18.01 16.31
C LEU A 121 14.82 17.22 16.20
N LEU A 122 14.01 17.53 15.20
CA LEU A 122 12.76 16.82 14.94
C LEU A 122 12.85 16.03 13.63
N TYR A 123 12.16 14.89 13.57
CA TYR A 123 12.19 14.03 12.40
C TYR A 123 10.79 13.66 11.91
N ILE A 124 10.59 13.66 10.59
CA ILE A 124 9.36 13.15 9.95
C ILE A 124 9.74 12.11 8.88
N GLY A 125 9.24 10.89 9.02
CA GLY A 125 9.12 9.96 7.89
C GLY A 125 7.79 10.18 7.19
N THR A 126 7.81 10.56 5.92
CA THR A 126 6.60 10.89 5.17
C THR A 126 6.48 10.08 3.90
N GLY A 127 5.42 9.26 3.82
CA GLY A 127 5.07 8.60 2.57
C GLY A 127 4.60 9.61 1.51
N VAL A 128 5.20 9.58 0.32
CA VAL A 128 4.72 10.37 -0.84
C VAL A 128 4.23 9.42 -1.93
N SER A 129 2.97 9.52 -2.34
CA SER A 129 2.36 8.69 -3.38
C SER A 129 1.77 9.53 -4.53
N GLY A 130 1.71 8.97 -5.74
CA GLY A 130 1.19 9.64 -6.93
C GLY A 130 2.05 9.56 -8.19
N GLY A 131 3.24 8.97 -8.09
CA GLY A 131 4.19 8.92 -9.20
C GLY A 131 4.67 10.32 -9.61
N GLU A 132 5.22 10.41 -10.82
CA GLU A 132 5.77 11.64 -11.38
C GLU A 132 4.73 12.76 -11.46
N GLU A 133 3.58 12.46 -12.08
CA GLU A 133 2.52 13.45 -12.27
C GLU A 133 1.91 13.88 -10.94
N GLY A 134 1.66 12.93 -10.03
CA GLY A 134 1.17 13.24 -8.69
C GLY A 134 2.12 14.14 -7.92
N ALA A 135 3.43 13.89 -7.95
CA ALA A 135 4.40 14.78 -7.30
C ALA A 135 4.31 16.23 -7.81
N LEU A 136 4.08 16.41 -9.12
CA LEU A 136 3.99 17.72 -9.77
C LEU A 136 2.67 18.45 -9.48
N LYS A 137 1.54 17.74 -9.54
CA LYS A 137 0.20 18.35 -9.49
C LYS A 137 -0.43 18.33 -8.10
N GLY A 138 -0.10 17.31 -7.30
CA GLY A 138 -0.67 17.08 -5.98
C GLY A 138 -0.53 15.62 -5.56
N PRO A 139 0.47 15.27 -4.73
CA PRO A 139 0.62 13.90 -4.25
C PRO A 139 -0.27 13.65 -3.03
N SER A 140 -0.42 12.38 -2.67
CA SER A 140 -0.84 12.00 -1.31
C SER A 140 0.39 12.02 -0.40
N ILE A 141 0.28 12.65 0.77
CA ILE A 141 1.40 12.85 1.71
C ILE A 141 0.99 12.34 3.09
N MET A 142 1.76 11.39 3.62
CA MET A 142 1.46 10.63 4.85
C MET A 142 2.57 10.85 5.90
N PRO A 143 2.63 12.02 6.57
CA PRO A 143 3.66 12.34 7.55
C PRO A 143 3.45 11.66 8.90
N GLY A 144 4.51 11.08 9.46
CA GLY A 144 4.58 10.65 10.86
C GLY A 144 6.00 10.79 11.42
N GLY A 145 6.15 10.78 12.75
CA GLY A 145 7.43 11.04 13.42
C GLY A 145 7.26 11.87 14.67
N SER A 146 8.07 12.93 14.82
CA SER A 146 8.01 13.89 15.93
C SER A 146 6.76 14.79 15.82
N PRO A 147 5.76 14.70 16.73
CA PRO A 147 4.52 15.47 16.61
C PRO A 147 4.73 16.98 16.60
N ALA A 148 5.73 17.48 17.33
CA ALA A 148 6.07 18.91 17.39
C ALA A 148 6.47 19.50 16.03
N ALA A 149 6.92 18.67 15.07
CA ALA A 149 7.28 19.14 13.74
C ALA A 149 6.06 19.47 12.86
N TRP A 150 4.88 18.91 13.18
CA TRP A 150 3.72 18.97 12.29
C TRP A 150 3.26 20.40 12.02
N GLU A 151 3.12 21.24 13.05
CA GLU A 151 2.67 22.63 12.89
C GLU A 151 3.58 23.46 11.98
N HIS A 152 4.87 23.10 11.90
CA HIS A 152 5.84 23.80 11.05
C HIS A 152 5.78 23.37 9.58
N VAL A 153 5.38 22.12 9.28
CA VAL A 153 5.38 21.57 7.92
C VAL A 153 3.99 21.48 7.30
N LYS A 154 2.94 21.44 8.13
CA LYS A 154 1.53 21.35 7.73
C LYS A 154 1.14 22.35 6.64
N PRO A 155 1.47 23.65 6.73
CA PRO A 155 1.09 24.61 5.69
C PRO A 155 1.69 24.27 4.32
N ILE A 156 2.91 23.72 4.29
CA ILE A 156 3.58 23.32 3.05
C ILE A 156 2.94 22.04 2.51
N PHE A 157 2.91 20.99 3.34
CA PHE A 157 2.44 19.67 2.92
C PHE A 157 0.98 19.71 2.47
N GLN A 158 0.09 20.37 3.22
CA GLN A 158 -1.31 20.47 2.84
C GLN A 158 -1.51 21.35 1.59
N SER A 159 -0.67 22.35 1.33
CA SER A 159 -0.78 23.21 0.13
C SER A 159 -0.39 22.47 -1.15
N ILE A 160 0.64 21.62 -1.07
CA ILE A 160 1.15 20.88 -2.23
C ILE A 160 0.40 19.56 -2.47
N ALA A 161 -0.26 19.00 -1.45
CA ALA A 161 -1.01 17.75 -1.57
C ALA A 161 -2.19 17.86 -2.55
N ALA A 162 -2.61 16.71 -3.11
CA ALA A 162 -3.88 16.61 -3.81
C ALA A 162 -5.03 17.08 -2.92
N LYS A 163 -6.10 17.57 -3.54
CA LYS A 163 -7.33 17.95 -2.87
C LYS A 163 -8.47 17.05 -3.31
N THR A 164 -9.39 16.72 -2.40
CA THR A 164 -10.67 16.10 -2.75
C THR A 164 -11.56 17.13 -3.45
N ASP A 165 -12.69 16.69 -4.02
CA ASP A 165 -13.70 17.59 -4.62
C ASP A 165 -14.24 18.64 -3.63
N LYS A 166 -14.16 18.36 -2.33
CA LYS A 166 -14.54 19.28 -1.24
C LYS A 166 -13.41 20.25 -0.83
N GLY A 167 -12.24 20.16 -1.48
CA GLY A 167 -11.07 20.98 -1.17
C GLY A 167 -10.21 20.47 0.00
N GLU A 168 -10.54 19.31 0.58
CA GLU A 168 -9.79 18.74 1.70
C GLU A 168 -8.42 18.23 1.22
N PRO A 169 -7.30 18.57 1.90
CA PRO A 169 -5.99 18.04 1.55
C PRO A 169 -5.92 16.53 1.77
N CYS A 170 -5.37 15.81 0.79
CA CYS A 170 -4.96 14.41 0.91
C CYS A 170 -3.63 14.30 1.69
N CYS A 171 -3.59 14.98 2.84
CA CYS A 171 -2.47 15.04 3.76
C CYS A 171 -2.94 15.47 5.15
N ASP A 172 -2.65 14.64 6.14
CA ASP A 172 -2.82 14.96 7.56
C ASP A 172 -1.79 14.20 8.40
N TRP A 173 -1.67 14.53 9.68
CA TRP A 173 -0.79 13.81 10.59
C TRP A 173 -1.22 12.36 10.74
N VAL A 174 -0.33 11.42 10.46
CA VAL A 174 -0.60 9.98 10.54
C VAL A 174 -0.46 9.46 11.96
N GLY A 175 0.63 9.83 12.64
CA GLY A 175 0.99 9.30 13.95
C GLY A 175 2.48 9.42 14.26
N GLU A 176 2.86 8.86 15.40
CA GLU A 176 4.19 8.95 16.00
C GLU A 176 5.21 8.03 15.30
N GLY A 177 6.51 8.29 15.50
CA GLY A 177 7.59 7.40 15.08
C GLY A 177 7.56 7.02 13.59
N GLY A 178 7.44 5.72 13.31
CA GLY A 178 7.43 5.17 11.94
C GLY A 178 6.09 5.23 11.21
N ALA A 179 5.03 5.76 11.84
CA ALA A 179 3.64 5.58 11.37
C ALA A 179 3.41 6.03 9.92
N GLY A 180 3.97 7.17 9.50
CA GLY A 180 3.80 7.69 8.13
C GLY A 180 4.32 6.74 7.05
N HIS A 181 5.52 6.18 7.25
CA HIS A 181 6.09 5.18 6.34
C HIS A 181 5.40 3.82 6.46
N PHE A 182 4.90 3.43 7.63
CA PHE A 182 4.11 2.21 7.78
C PHE A 182 2.81 2.29 6.96
N VAL A 183 2.06 3.40 7.08
CA VAL A 183 0.83 3.61 6.29
C VAL A 183 1.15 3.63 4.79
N LYS A 184 2.27 4.23 4.37
CA LYS A 184 2.71 4.19 2.97
C LYS A 184 3.05 2.77 2.49
N MET A 185 3.66 1.96 3.33
CA MET A 185 3.93 0.56 3.04
C MET A 185 2.62 -0.20 2.82
N VAL A 186 1.66 -0.07 3.73
CA VAL A 186 0.33 -0.70 3.60
C VAL A 186 -0.41 -0.22 2.36
N HIS A 187 -0.37 1.08 2.03
CA HIS A 187 -0.88 1.61 0.76
C HIS A 187 -0.30 0.84 -0.43
N ASN A 188 1.01 0.61 -0.47
CA ASN A 188 1.66 -0.12 -1.56
C ASN A 188 1.28 -1.60 -1.58
N GLY A 189 1.03 -2.22 -0.41
CA GLY A 189 0.47 -3.57 -0.33
C GLY A 189 -0.93 -3.63 -0.96
N ILE A 190 -1.81 -2.71 -0.60
CA ILE A 190 -3.16 -2.58 -1.18
C ILE A 190 -3.08 -2.34 -2.69
N GLU A 191 -2.17 -1.48 -3.15
CA GLU A 191 -1.90 -1.25 -4.57
C GLU A 191 -1.58 -2.55 -5.31
N TYR A 192 -0.77 -3.43 -4.72
CA TYR A 192 -0.43 -4.72 -5.32
C TYR A 192 -1.66 -5.63 -5.41
N GLY A 193 -2.49 -5.66 -4.37
CA GLY A 193 -3.76 -6.37 -4.37
C GLY A 193 -4.71 -5.89 -5.46
N ASP A 194 -4.94 -4.57 -5.54
CA ASP A 194 -5.84 -3.95 -6.53
C ASP A 194 -5.38 -4.27 -7.96
N MET A 195 -4.09 -4.11 -8.26
CA MET A 195 -3.53 -4.47 -9.58
C MET A 195 -3.72 -5.96 -9.89
N GLN A 196 -3.45 -6.85 -8.94
CA GLN A 196 -3.54 -8.29 -9.17
C GLN A 196 -4.98 -8.73 -9.47
N MET A 197 -5.98 -8.21 -8.74
CA MET A 197 -7.38 -8.54 -9.02
C MET A 197 -7.86 -8.01 -10.37
N ILE A 198 -7.36 -6.84 -10.79
CA ILE A 198 -7.63 -6.32 -12.14
C ILE A 198 -7.00 -7.23 -13.20
N CYS A 199 -5.77 -7.70 -12.99
CA CYS A 199 -5.12 -8.67 -13.88
C CYS A 199 -5.87 -10.01 -13.95
N GLU A 200 -6.38 -10.51 -12.82
CA GLU A 200 -7.21 -11.73 -12.78
C GLU A 200 -8.52 -11.56 -13.56
N THR A 201 -9.13 -10.38 -13.44
CA THR A 201 -10.34 -10.02 -14.20
C THR A 201 -10.06 -9.96 -15.69
N TYR A 202 -8.98 -9.30 -16.10
CA TYR A 202 -8.49 -9.26 -17.48
C TYR A 202 -8.21 -10.67 -18.01
N HIS A 203 -7.55 -11.53 -17.23
CA HIS A 203 -7.23 -12.90 -17.65
C HIS A 203 -8.51 -13.72 -17.90
N LEU A 204 -9.51 -13.61 -17.02
CA LEU A 204 -10.80 -14.28 -17.21
C LEU A 204 -11.58 -13.75 -18.42
N MET A 205 -11.56 -12.45 -18.69
CA MET A 205 -12.16 -11.89 -19.92
C MET A 205 -11.43 -12.37 -21.18
N HIS A 206 -10.11 -12.26 -21.19
CA HIS A 206 -9.29 -12.57 -22.35
C HIS A 206 -9.29 -14.08 -22.65
N HIS A 207 -8.82 -14.90 -21.71
CA HIS A 207 -8.69 -16.35 -21.92
C HIS A 207 -9.97 -17.12 -21.61
N GLY A 208 -10.75 -16.69 -20.63
CA GLY A 208 -11.98 -17.39 -20.23
C GLY A 208 -13.14 -17.11 -21.18
N LEU A 209 -13.34 -15.84 -21.57
CA LEU A 209 -14.43 -15.42 -22.44
C LEU A 209 -14.01 -15.21 -23.91
N GLY A 210 -12.72 -15.19 -24.22
CA GLY A 210 -12.22 -14.92 -25.57
C GLY A 210 -12.46 -13.48 -26.02
N MET A 211 -12.47 -12.52 -25.10
CA MET A 211 -12.70 -11.10 -25.41
C MET A 211 -11.41 -10.45 -25.93
N HIS A 212 -11.55 -9.58 -26.93
CA HIS A 212 -10.45 -8.79 -27.45
C HIS A 212 -10.22 -7.50 -26.64
N ASN A 213 -9.06 -6.87 -26.82
CA ASN A 213 -8.66 -5.67 -26.06
C ASN A 213 -9.68 -4.51 -26.18
N ASP A 214 -10.28 -4.30 -27.35
CA ASP A 214 -11.31 -3.26 -27.54
C ASP A 214 -12.59 -3.54 -26.75
N GLU A 215 -13.00 -4.81 -26.64
CA GLU A 215 -14.18 -5.21 -25.84
C GLU A 215 -13.90 -5.03 -24.35
N MET A 216 -12.72 -5.44 -23.89
CA MET A 216 -12.28 -5.26 -22.50
C MET A 216 -12.13 -3.77 -22.15
N HIS A 217 -11.60 -2.96 -23.07
CA HIS A 217 -11.53 -1.50 -22.92
C HIS A 217 -12.93 -0.92 -22.65
N ALA A 218 -13.94 -1.30 -23.43
CA ALA A 218 -15.30 -0.82 -23.25
C ALA A 218 -15.88 -1.24 -21.88
N VAL A 219 -15.59 -2.46 -21.42
CA VAL A 219 -16.02 -2.93 -20.09
C VAL A 219 -15.39 -2.12 -18.97
N PHE A 220 -14.07 -1.94 -18.96
CA PHE A 220 -13.40 -1.13 -17.93
C PHE A 220 -13.82 0.34 -18.01
N ALA A 221 -14.10 0.88 -19.20
CA ALA A 221 -14.66 2.22 -19.37
C ALA A 221 -16.03 2.37 -18.72
N GLU A 222 -16.89 1.34 -18.80
CA GLU A 222 -18.20 1.35 -18.16
C GLU A 222 -18.08 1.20 -16.64
N TRP A 223 -17.24 0.26 -16.16
CA TRP A 223 -17.03 0.04 -14.74
C TRP A 223 -16.47 1.29 -14.02
N ASN A 224 -15.66 2.08 -14.71
CA ASN A 224 -15.12 3.33 -14.16
C ASN A 224 -16.17 4.44 -13.95
N LYS A 225 -17.42 4.25 -14.38
CA LYS A 225 -18.52 5.18 -14.12
C LYS A 225 -19.33 4.81 -12.88
N GLY A 226 -19.05 3.65 -12.27
CA GLY A 226 -19.81 3.08 -11.16
C GLY A 226 -18.98 2.91 -9.89
N GLU A 227 -19.29 1.86 -9.11
CA GLU A 227 -18.66 1.58 -7.81
C GLU A 227 -17.16 1.25 -7.88
N LEU A 228 -16.67 0.89 -9.08
CA LEU A 228 -15.26 0.62 -9.35
C LEU A 228 -14.49 1.86 -9.83
N ASP A 229 -15.12 3.04 -9.88
CA ASP A 229 -14.46 4.31 -10.22
C ASP A 229 -13.16 4.49 -9.41
N SER A 230 -12.04 4.37 -10.13
CA SER A 230 -10.71 4.41 -9.58
C SER A 230 -9.66 4.63 -10.65
N TYR A 231 -8.54 5.21 -10.24
CA TYR A 231 -7.45 5.46 -11.17
C TYR A 231 -6.89 4.19 -11.82
N LEU A 232 -6.81 3.08 -11.06
CA LEU A 232 -6.32 1.82 -11.62
C LEU A 232 -7.23 1.26 -12.72
N ILE A 233 -8.55 1.41 -12.57
CA ILE A 233 -9.51 1.01 -13.62
C ILE A 233 -9.42 1.94 -14.83
N GLU A 234 -9.28 3.25 -14.59
CA GLU A 234 -9.06 4.26 -15.63
C GLU A 234 -7.82 3.96 -16.49
N ILE A 235 -6.66 3.71 -15.85
CA ILE A 235 -5.44 3.41 -16.62
C ILE A 235 -5.52 2.05 -17.29
N THR A 236 -6.20 1.05 -16.70
CA THR A 236 -6.39 -0.25 -17.36
C THR A 236 -7.20 -0.09 -18.65
N ARG A 237 -8.28 0.72 -18.62
CA ARG A 237 -9.02 1.10 -19.83
C ARG A 237 -8.08 1.71 -20.88
N ASP A 238 -7.26 2.68 -20.49
CA ASP A 238 -6.40 3.40 -21.44
C ASP A 238 -5.28 2.51 -22.01
N ILE A 239 -4.69 1.64 -21.18
CA ILE A 239 -3.68 0.66 -21.57
C ILE A 239 -4.24 -0.30 -22.63
N LEU A 240 -5.47 -0.80 -22.45
CA LEU A 240 -6.10 -1.72 -23.40
C LEU A 240 -6.38 -1.09 -24.77
N ALA A 241 -6.48 0.24 -24.85
CA ALA A 241 -6.66 0.96 -26.12
C ALA A 241 -5.33 1.36 -26.79
N HIS A 242 -4.21 1.33 -26.05
CA HIS A 242 -2.94 1.84 -26.56
C HIS A 242 -2.31 0.88 -27.56
N LYS A 243 -1.82 1.45 -28.68
CA LYS A 243 -1.14 0.72 -29.75
C LYS A 243 0.22 1.35 -30.08
N GLU A 244 1.20 0.50 -30.29
CA GLU A 244 2.53 0.84 -30.80
C GLU A 244 2.77 0.04 -32.08
N ASP A 245 3.11 0.73 -33.18
CA ASP A 245 3.30 0.13 -34.50
C ASP A 245 2.17 -0.83 -34.95
N GLY A 246 0.93 -0.44 -34.66
CA GLY A 246 -0.27 -1.20 -35.03
C GLY A 246 -0.62 -2.38 -34.12
N HIS A 247 0.24 -2.72 -33.14
CA HIS A 247 0.01 -3.78 -32.17
C HIS A 247 -0.48 -3.19 -30.85
N TYR A 248 -1.37 -3.88 -30.13
CA TYR A 248 -1.71 -3.48 -28.77
C TYR A 248 -0.48 -3.64 -27.89
N THR A 249 -0.06 -2.55 -27.24
CA THR A 249 1.19 -2.54 -26.46
C THR A 249 1.14 -3.56 -25.32
N VAL A 250 -0.03 -3.77 -24.72
CA VAL A 250 -0.21 -4.75 -23.63
C VAL A 250 0.12 -6.19 -24.06
N ASP A 251 -0.10 -6.55 -25.33
CA ASP A 251 0.10 -7.92 -25.83
C ASP A 251 1.59 -8.22 -26.12
N ILE A 252 2.41 -7.18 -26.29
CA ILE A 252 3.86 -7.31 -26.56
C ILE A 252 4.73 -7.15 -25.30
N ILE A 253 4.13 -6.73 -24.18
CA ILE A 253 4.83 -6.62 -22.90
C ILE A 253 5.14 -8.01 -22.35
N LEU A 254 6.38 -8.23 -21.92
CA LEU A 254 6.77 -9.46 -21.23
C LEU A 254 6.06 -9.58 -19.88
N ASP A 255 5.44 -10.73 -19.63
CA ASP A 255 4.66 -11.06 -18.43
C ASP A 255 5.55 -11.39 -17.21
N THR A 256 6.50 -10.51 -16.92
CA THR A 256 7.42 -10.58 -15.76
C THR A 256 7.28 -9.30 -14.92
N ALA A 257 6.51 -9.38 -13.84
CA ALA A 257 6.23 -8.22 -13.01
C ALA A 257 7.41 -7.87 -12.10
N GLY A 258 7.95 -6.65 -12.26
CA GLY A 258 8.91 -6.08 -11.33
C GLY A 258 8.28 -5.74 -9.97
N GLN A 259 9.12 -5.66 -8.94
CA GLN A 259 8.74 -5.12 -7.63
C GLN A 259 9.92 -4.44 -6.95
N LYS A 260 9.64 -3.38 -6.18
CA LYS A 260 10.65 -2.61 -5.42
C LYS A 260 10.76 -3.01 -3.94
N GLY A 261 10.08 -4.09 -3.54
CA GLY A 261 10.15 -4.66 -2.19
C GLY A 261 9.09 -4.17 -1.19
N THR A 262 8.42 -3.03 -1.43
CA THR A 262 7.43 -2.46 -0.49
C THR A 262 6.20 -3.35 -0.27
N GLY A 263 5.74 -4.05 -1.31
CA GLY A 263 4.64 -5.01 -1.19
C GLY A 263 5.03 -6.20 -0.30
N LYS A 264 6.27 -6.71 -0.48
CA LYS A 264 6.84 -7.76 0.37
C LYS A 264 6.92 -7.34 1.83
N TRP A 265 7.35 -6.10 2.13
CA TRP A 265 7.39 -5.62 3.52
C TRP A 265 6.01 -5.69 4.19
N THR A 266 4.95 -5.29 3.49
CA THR A 266 3.58 -5.39 4.03
C THR A 266 3.20 -6.82 4.42
N VAL A 267 3.61 -7.81 3.61
CA VAL A 267 3.36 -9.23 3.88
C VAL A 267 4.17 -9.73 5.07
N VAL A 268 5.44 -9.34 5.16
CA VAL A 268 6.31 -9.71 6.29
C VAL A 268 5.75 -9.15 7.60
N GLU A 269 5.39 -7.86 7.62
CA GLU A 269 4.79 -7.23 8.80
C GLU A 269 3.45 -7.85 9.19
N ALA A 270 2.66 -8.30 8.22
CA ALA A 270 1.44 -9.04 8.54
C ALA A 270 1.73 -10.37 9.25
N LEU A 271 2.79 -11.08 8.84
CA LEU A 271 3.21 -12.31 9.50
C LEU A 271 3.75 -12.03 10.91
N ASP A 272 4.59 -11.00 11.06
CA ASP A 272 5.18 -10.61 12.34
C ASP A 272 4.10 -10.18 13.36
N HIS A 273 3.05 -9.47 12.91
CA HIS A 273 1.90 -9.08 13.74
C HIS A 273 0.77 -10.14 13.81
N GLY A 274 0.96 -11.33 13.22
CA GLY A 274 -0.04 -12.41 13.21
C GLY A 274 -1.38 -12.05 12.54
N GLN A 275 -1.36 -11.18 11.53
CA GLN A 275 -2.55 -10.73 10.81
C GLN A 275 -2.76 -11.47 9.48
N PRO A 276 -4.01 -11.88 9.14
CA PRO A 276 -4.31 -12.67 7.94
C PRO A 276 -4.40 -11.82 6.65
N LEU A 277 -3.27 -11.26 6.20
CA LEU A 277 -3.17 -10.43 5.00
C LEU A 277 -3.07 -11.26 3.70
N THR A 278 -4.02 -12.18 3.50
CA THR A 278 -3.93 -13.23 2.49
C THR A 278 -3.92 -12.70 1.05
N LEU A 279 -4.79 -11.75 0.71
CA LEU A 279 -4.93 -11.27 -0.67
C LEU A 279 -3.65 -10.58 -1.16
N ILE A 280 -3.10 -9.67 -0.35
CA ILE A 280 -1.88 -8.95 -0.70
C ILE A 280 -0.69 -9.91 -0.74
N SER A 281 -0.67 -10.95 0.11
CA SER A 281 0.34 -12.00 0.07
C SER A 281 0.31 -12.75 -1.26
N GLU A 282 -0.87 -13.15 -1.72
CA GLU A 282 -1.06 -13.77 -3.03
C GLU A 282 -0.68 -12.83 -4.17
N ALA A 283 -0.96 -11.53 -4.07
CA ALA A 283 -0.52 -10.55 -5.07
C ALA A 283 1.01 -10.42 -5.14
N VAL A 284 1.72 -10.55 -4.01
CA VAL A 284 3.19 -10.60 -4.00
C VAL A 284 3.69 -11.90 -4.63
N PHE A 285 3.12 -13.04 -4.28
CA PHE A 285 3.51 -14.33 -4.87
C PHE A 285 3.17 -14.43 -6.37
N ALA A 286 2.09 -13.80 -6.83
CA ALA A 286 1.74 -13.71 -8.24
C ALA A 286 2.81 -12.95 -9.05
N ARG A 287 3.47 -11.94 -8.45
CA ARG A 287 4.64 -11.31 -9.07
C ARG A 287 5.83 -12.27 -9.12
N CYS A 288 6.10 -12.99 -8.02
CA CYS A 288 7.18 -13.97 -7.96
C CYS A 288 7.03 -15.08 -9.00
N ILE A 289 5.83 -15.65 -9.15
CA ILE A 289 5.57 -16.70 -10.16
C ILE A 289 5.68 -16.15 -11.59
N SER A 290 5.30 -14.89 -11.81
CA SER A 290 5.50 -14.24 -13.13
C SER A 290 6.98 -14.14 -13.50
N ALA A 291 7.87 -13.90 -12.53
CA ALA A 291 9.29 -13.69 -12.76
C ALA A 291 10.06 -14.96 -13.19
N ILE A 292 9.58 -16.16 -12.83
CA ILE A 292 10.17 -17.44 -13.27
C ILE A 292 9.66 -17.85 -14.66
N LYS A 293 9.74 -16.93 -15.63
CA LYS A 293 9.13 -17.05 -16.96
C LYS A 293 9.59 -18.30 -17.71
N GLU A 294 10.89 -18.57 -17.73
CA GLU A 294 11.49 -19.70 -18.45
C GLU A 294 10.99 -21.03 -17.89
N GLU A 295 10.89 -21.13 -16.55
CA GLU A 295 10.33 -22.31 -15.88
C GLU A 295 8.86 -22.51 -16.23
N ARG A 296 8.04 -21.44 -16.24
CA ARG A 296 6.63 -21.52 -16.65
C ARG A 296 6.47 -21.98 -18.10
N VAL A 297 7.29 -21.46 -19.02
CA VAL A 297 7.27 -21.86 -20.43
C VAL A 297 7.68 -23.32 -20.61
N ALA A 298 8.67 -23.79 -19.86
CA ALA A 298 9.05 -25.21 -19.86
C ALA A 298 7.93 -26.10 -19.29
N ALA A 299 7.35 -25.69 -18.16
CA ALA A 299 6.27 -26.40 -17.49
C ALA A 299 5.01 -26.53 -18.38
N ALA A 300 4.64 -25.49 -19.12
CA ALA A 300 3.47 -25.49 -20.00
C ALA A 300 3.53 -26.53 -21.13
N LYS A 301 4.73 -27.03 -21.48
CA LYS A 301 4.90 -28.10 -22.48
C LYS A 301 4.62 -29.49 -21.92
N ILE A 302 4.63 -29.64 -20.59
CA ILE A 302 4.54 -30.92 -19.87
C ILE A 302 3.22 -31.02 -19.10
N LEU A 303 2.85 -29.93 -18.43
CA LEU A 303 1.64 -29.84 -17.60
C LEU A 303 0.46 -29.40 -18.47
N HIS A 304 -0.16 -30.37 -19.13
CA HIS A 304 -1.36 -30.11 -19.95
C HIS A 304 -2.56 -29.84 -19.05
N PRO A 305 -3.26 -28.71 -19.23
CA PRO A 305 -4.35 -28.35 -18.35
C PRO A 305 -5.63 -29.09 -18.76
N HIS A 306 -6.39 -29.60 -17.79
CA HIS A 306 -7.76 -30.05 -18.00
C HIS A 306 -8.70 -28.84 -17.91
N ILE A 307 -8.93 -28.18 -19.04
CA ILE A 307 -9.71 -26.94 -19.13
C ILE A 307 -11.10 -27.25 -19.65
N ALA A 308 -12.14 -26.88 -18.90
CA ALA A 308 -13.48 -26.77 -19.45
C ALA A 308 -13.59 -25.51 -20.32
N GLN A 309 -14.27 -25.59 -21.46
CA GLN A 309 -14.67 -24.39 -22.19
C GLN A 309 -15.76 -23.66 -21.40
N PHE A 310 -15.70 -22.33 -21.37
CA PHE A 310 -16.78 -21.53 -20.82
C PHE A 310 -18.03 -21.68 -21.71
N ALA A 311 -19.14 -22.13 -21.12
CA ALA A 311 -20.40 -22.41 -21.82
C ALA A 311 -21.57 -21.50 -21.36
N GLY A 312 -21.28 -20.40 -20.65
CA GLY A 312 -22.28 -19.49 -20.09
C GLY A 312 -22.55 -18.25 -20.94
N ASP A 313 -23.41 -17.38 -20.44
CA ASP A 313 -23.62 -16.03 -20.99
C ASP A 313 -22.43 -15.13 -20.63
N LYS A 314 -21.71 -14.66 -21.66
CA LYS A 314 -20.54 -13.78 -21.49
C LYS A 314 -20.90 -12.47 -20.79
N ALA A 315 -22.03 -11.85 -21.13
CA ALA A 315 -22.42 -10.57 -20.55
C ALA A 315 -22.77 -10.71 -19.06
N ALA A 316 -23.49 -11.78 -18.71
CA ALA A 316 -23.77 -12.11 -17.32
C ALA A 316 -22.49 -12.40 -16.53
N PHE A 317 -21.52 -13.10 -17.13
CA PHE A 317 -20.25 -13.38 -16.45
C PHE A 317 -19.35 -12.14 -16.30
N VAL A 318 -19.38 -11.20 -17.25
CA VAL A 318 -18.73 -9.89 -17.09
C VAL A 318 -19.32 -9.15 -15.88
N GLU A 319 -20.64 -9.13 -15.73
CA GLU A 319 -21.26 -8.54 -14.54
C GLU A 319 -20.84 -9.27 -13.25
N ASP A 320 -20.71 -10.60 -13.31
CA ASP A 320 -20.21 -11.38 -12.18
C ASP A 320 -18.76 -11.01 -11.80
N LEU A 321 -17.89 -10.78 -12.80
CA LEU A 321 -16.52 -10.32 -12.60
C LEU A 321 -16.48 -8.96 -11.91
N LYS A 322 -17.38 -8.04 -12.26
CA LYS A 322 -17.48 -6.72 -11.61
C LYS A 322 -17.71 -6.86 -10.10
N TYR A 323 -18.70 -7.67 -9.71
CA TYR A 323 -19.02 -7.90 -8.30
C TYR A 323 -17.92 -8.68 -7.58
N ALA A 324 -17.30 -9.67 -8.22
CA ALA A 324 -16.18 -10.43 -7.66
C ALA A 324 -14.97 -9.53 -7.38
N LEU A 325 -14.62 -8.66 -8.32
CA LEU A 325 -13.56 -7.67 -8.19
C LEU A 325 -13.88 -6.70 -7.04
N TYR A 326 -15.11 -6.17 -6.98
CA TYR A 326 -15.51 -5.24 -5.93
C TYR A 326 -15.47 -5.87 -4.53
N ALA A 327 -16.02 -7.08 -4.36
CA ALA A 327 -15.99 -7.80 -3.08
C ALA A 327 -14.56 -8.13 -2.64
N SER A 328 -13.71 -8.59 -3.57
CA SER A 328 -12.31 -8.89 -3.28
C SER A 328 -11.53 -7.63 -2.89
N LYS A 329 -11.82 -6.49 -3.54
CA LYS A 329 -11.30 -5.18 -3.17
C LYS A 329 -11.69 -4.80 -1.74
N ILE A 330 -12.95 -4.96 -1.35
CA ILE A 330 -13.38 -4.72 0.04
C ILE A 330 -12.56 -5.54 1.04
N VAL A 331 -12.33 -6.83 0.73
CA VAL A 331 -11.52 -7.70 1.59
C VAL A 331 -10.07 -7.23 1.69
N SER A 332 -9.43 -6.86 0.58
CA SER A 332 -8.05 -6.34 0.58
C SER A 332 -7.89 -5.16 1.55
N TYR A 333 -8.81 -4.19 1.47
CA TYR A 333 -8.77 -3.03 2.36
C TYR A 333 -9.11 -3.42 3.81
N ALA A 334 -10.09 -4.31 4.04
CA ALA A 334 -10.40 -4.81 5.36
C ALA A 334 -9.16 -5.43 6.05
N GLN A 335 -8.41 -6.26 5.33
CA GLN A 335 -7.16 -6.87 5.81
C GLN A 335 -6.08 -5.81 6.06
N GLY A 336 -5.91 -4.84 5.15
CA GLY A 336 -4.95 -3.74 5.33
C GLY A 336 -5.23 -2.88 6.56
N TYR A 337 -6.49 -2.56 6.85
CA TYR A 337 -6.87 -1.84 8.07
C TYR A 337 -6.72 -2.68 9.32
N GLN A 338 -6.97 -3.99 9.26
CA GLN A 338 -6.66 -4.90 10.37
C GLN A 338 -5.16 -4.88 10.71
N LEU A 339 -4.29 -4.91 9.69
CA LEU A 339 -2.84 -4.79 9.86
C LEU A 339 -2.45 -3.47 10.52
N MET A 340 -2.93 -2.34 9.98
CA MET A 340 -2.65 -1.02 10.58
C MET A 340 -3.09 -0.94 12.04
N ARG A 341 -4.23 -1.54 12.40
CA ARG A 341 -4.69 -1.57 13.78
C ARG A 341 -3.82 -2.45 14.69
N ALA A 342 -3.37 -3.60 14.20
CA ALA A 342 -2.46 -4.45 14.97
C ALA A 342 -1.13 -3.74 15.24
N ALA A 343 -0.54 -3.13 14.21
CA ALA A 343 0.69 -2.36 14.33
C ALA A 343 0.53 -1.14 15.24
N ALA A 344 -0.60 -0.41 15.14
CA ALA A 344 -0.89 0.72 16.03
C ALA A 344 -0.92 0.30 17.50
N LYS A 345 -1.49 -0.87 17.81
CA LYS A 345 -1.51 -1.42 19.16
C LYS A 345 -0.10 -1.80 19.64
N GLU A 346 0.72 -2.41 18.79
CA GLU A 346 2.07 -2.86 19.15
C GLU A 346 3.03 -1.68 19.39
N TYR A 347 3.01 -0.69 18.50
CA TYR A 347 3.90 0.48 18.57
C TYR A 347 3.34 1.66 19.38
N GLY A 348 2.11 1.54 19.90
CA GLY A 348 1.45 2.60 20.66
C GLY A 348 1.11 3.85 19.84
N TRP A 349 0.87 3.69 18.53
CA TRP A 349 0.53 4.81 17.63
C TRP A 349 -0.94 5.18 17.69
N ASN A 350 -1.22 6.48 17.59
CA ASN A 350 -2.58 7.01 17.54
C ASN A 350 -3.05 7.23 16.10
N LEU A 351 -3.28 6.15 15.36
CA LEU A 351 -3.66 6.23 13.94
C LEU A 351 -5.10 6.74 13.75
N ASN A 352 -5.26 7.76 12.91
CA ASN A 352 -6.57 8.22 12.43
C ASN A 352 -6.99 7.46 11.16
N TYR A 353 -7.73 6.36 11.30
CA TYR A 353 -8.15 5.52 10.17
C TYR A 353 -9.01 6.26 9.13
N GLY A 354 -9.91 7.14 9.56
CA GLY A 354 -10.68 7.99 8.65
C GLY A 354 -9.80 9.00 7.90
N GLY A 355 -8.81 9.57 8.60
CA GLY A 355 -7.79 10.45 8.02
C GLY A 355 -6.90 9.73 7.00
N ILE A 356 -6.51 8.49 7.28
CA ILE A 356 -5.76 7.65 6.33
C ILE A 356 -6.59 7.40 5.06
N ALA A 357 -7.87 7.05 5.20
CA ALA A 357 -8.77 6.93 4.06
C ALA A 357 -8.83 8.23 3.24
N LEU A 358 -8.98 9.38 3.91
CA LEU A 358 -8.96 10.70 3.28
C LEU A 358 -7.66 10.96 2.51
N MET A 359 -6.51 10.68 3.10
CA MET A 359 -5.20 10.85 2.46
C MET A 359 -5.06 10.01 1.19
N TRP A 360 -5.73 8.87 1.10
CA TRP A 360 -5.72 8.02 -0.09
C TRP A 360 -6.79 8.42 -1.13
N ARG A 361 -7.74 9.32 -0.82
CA ARG A 361 -8.83 9.67 -1.76
C ARG A 361 -8.35 10.36 -3.03
N GLY A 362 -7.19 11.00 -3.00
CA GLY A 362 -6.61 11.72 -4.12
C GLY A 362 -5.09 11.69 -4.10
N GLY A 363 -4.47 11.99 -5.24
CA GLY A 363 -3.02 12.09 -5.36
C GLY A 363 -2.25 10.77 -5.31
N CYS A 364 -2.79 9.69 -4.74
CA CYS A 364 -2.13 8.38 -4.75
C CYS A 364 -2.61 7.46 -5.89
N ILE A 365 -1.98 6.28 -6.03
CA ILE A 365 -2.31 5.30 -7.07
C ILE A 365 -3.64 4.61 -6.80
N ILE A 366 -3.93 4.26 -5.55
CA ILE A 366 -5.17 3.55 -5.17
C ILE A 366 -6.41 4.47 -5.05
N ARG A 367 -6.30 5.73 -5.49
CA ARG A 367 -7.38 6.72 -5.36
C ARG A 367 -8.64 6.25 -6.05
N SER A 368 -9.77 6.37 -5.36
CA SER A 368 -11.05 5.83 -5.79
C SER A 368 -12.22 6.41 -5.00
N ALA A 369 -13.42 6.38 -5.59
CA ALA A 369 -14.66 6.74 -4.89
C ALA A 369 -14.89 5.88 -3.64
N PHE A 370 -14.43 4.62 -3.69
CA PHE A 370 -14.45 3.63 -2.61
C PHE A 370 -13.87 4.14 -1.27
N LEU A 371 -12.80 4.93 -1.30
CA LEU A 371 -12.13 5.45 -0.10
C LEU A 371 -12.99 6.46 0.67
N GLY A 372 -13.92 7.14 -0.02
CA GLY A 372 -14.93 7.98 0.65
C GLY A 372 -15.81 7.16 1.60
N LYS A 373 -16.17 5.93 1.20
CA LYS A 373 -16.98 5.02 2.03
C LYS A 373 -16.22 4.48 3.23
N ILE A 374 -14.92 4.24 3.09
CA ILE A 374 -14.08 3.87 4.24
C ILE A 374 -14.02 5.01 5.24
N LYS A 375 -13.82 6.26 4.79
CA LYS A 375 -13.87 7.42 5.66
C LYS A 375 -15.21 7.53 6.38
N GLU A 376 -16.32 7.44 5.65
CA GLU A 376 -17.68 7.48 6.24
C GLU A 376 -17.89 6.41 7.32
N ALA A 377 -17.35 5.20 7.13
CA ALA A 377 -17.45 4.11 8.10
C ALA A 377 -16.70 4.44 9.41
N PHE A 378 -15.47 4.96 9.32
CA PHE A 378 -14.69 5.36 10.50
C PHE A 378 -15.20 6.67 11.13
N ASP A 379 -15.78 7.59 10.37
CA ASP A 379 -16.44 8.77 10.91
C ASP A 379 -17.65 8.37 11.80
N LYS A 380 -18.41 7.34 11.39
CA LYS A 380 -19.54 6.80 12.17
C LYS A 380 -19.08 5.99 13.38
N ASN A 381 -18.02 5.18 13.21
CA ASN A 381 -17.48 4.34 14.26
C ASN A 381 -15.93 4.33 14.21
N PRO A 382 -15.26 5.24 14.96
CA PRO A 382 -13.80 5.27 15.03
C PRO A 382 -13.18 3.99 15.59
N GLY A 383 -13.94 3.21 16.38
CA GLY A 383 -13.55 1.93 16.96
C GLY A 383 -13.85 0.71 16.07
N LEU A 384 -14.19 0.91 14.80
CA LEU A 384 -14.54 -0.16 13.88
C LEU A 384 -13.39 -1.18 13.77
N VAL A 385 -13.69 -2.43 14.14
CA VAL A 385 -12.67 -3.49 14.22
C VAL A 385 -12.36 -4.14 12.88
N ASN A 386 -13.25 -4.04 11.91
CA ASN A 386 -13.06 -4.55 10.55
C ASN A 386 -14.07 -3.86 9.62
N LEU A 387 -13.64 -3.45 8.44
CA LEU A 387 -14.50 -2.78 7.46
C LEU A 387 -15.72 -3.61 7.06
N LEU A 388 -15.60 -4.94 7.01
CA LEU A 388 -16.71 -5.85 6.68
C LEU A 388 -17.89 -5.74 7.65
N LEU A 389 -17.71 -5.18 8.85
CA LEU A 389 -18.76 -5.03 9.85
C LEU A 389 -19.52 -3.71 9.76
N ASP A 390 -19.06 -2.76 8.95
CA ASP A 390 -19.85 -1.56 8.66
C ASP A 390 -21.02 -1.92 7.71
N PRO A 391 -22.23 -1.36 7.92
CA PRO A 391 -23.41 -1.71 7.15
C PRO A 391 -23.26 -1.56 5.63
N PHE A 392 -22.51 -0.57 5.15
CA PHE A 392 -22.31 -0.36 3.71
C PHE A 392 -21.52 -1.51 3.10
N PHE A 393 -20.40 -1.89 3.72
CA PHE A 393 -19.55 -2.98 3.22
C PHE A 393 -20.20 -4.35 3.43
N THR A 394 -20.96 -4.55 4.52
CA THR A 394 -21.75 -5.77 4.73
C THR A 394 -22.74 -5.97 3.58
N ASP A 395 -23.51 -4.93 3.21
CA ASP A 395 -24.49 -4.99 2.13
C ASP A 395 -23.82 -5.24 0.76
N ALA A 396 -22.75 -4.50 0.45
CA ALA A 396 -21.98 -4.66 -0.78
C ALA A 396 -21.46 -6.09 -0.97
N VAL A 397 -20.79 -6.65 0.04
CA VAL A 397 -20.25 -8.02 -0.04
C VAL A 397 -21.38 -9.04 -0.10
N THR A 398 -22.47 -8.85 0.67
CA THR A 398 -23.62 -9.77 0.65
C THR A 398 -24.25 -9.86 -0.75
N LYS A 399 -24.42 -8.73 -1.43
CA LYS A 399 -24.92 -8.68 -2.81
C LYS A 399 -23.97 -9.34 -3.80
N ALA A 400 -22.67 -9.13 -3.63
CA ALA A 400 -21.64 -9.65 -4.54
C ALA A 400 -21.34 -11.15 -4.36
N GLN A 401 -21.66 -11.76 -3.21
CA GLN A 401 -21.30 -13.14 -2.89
C GLN A 401 -21.68 -14.18 -3.96
N PRO A 402 -22.91 -14.20 -4.54
CA PRO A 402 -23.26 -15.19 -5.56
C PRO A 402 -22.38 -15.10 -6.81
N SER A 403 -22.18 -13.88 -7.31
CA SER A 403 -21.30 -13.59 -8.45
C SER A 403 -19.85 -13.96 -8.16
N TRP A 404 -19.36 -13.58 -6.97
CA TRP A 404 -18.01 -13.87 -6.54
C TRP A 404 -17.71 -15.37 -6.49
N ARG A 405 -18.64 -16.16 -5.94
CA ARG A 405 -18.54 -17.63 -5.91
C ARG A 405 -18.58 -18.24 -7.31
N ARG A 406 -19.42 -17.73 -8.21
CA ARG A 406 -19.46 -18.17 -9.62
C ARG A 406 -18.13 -17.89 -10.31
N VAL A 407 -17.55 -16.70 -10.13
CA VAL A 407 -16.25 -16.34 -10.71
C VAL A 407 -15.15 -17.28 -10.25
N VAL A 408 -14.99 -17.49 -8.93
CA VAL A 408 -13.94 -18.38 -8.39
C VAL A 408 -14.15 -19.81 -8.85
N SER A 409 -15.39 -20.32 -8.83
CA SER A 409 -15.70 -21.69 -9.27
C SER A 409 -15.44 -21.88 -10.77
N THR A 410 -15.86 -20.92 -11.60
CA THR A 410 -15.61 -20.95 -13.04
C THR A 410 -14.12 -20.89 -13.33
N ALA A 411 -13.37 -19.98 -12.69
CA ALA A 411 -11.93 -19.85 -12.87
C ALA A 411 -11.20 -21.18 -12.60
N VAL A 412 -11.57 -21.88 -11.52
CA VAL A 412 -11.04 -23.22 -11.21
C VAL A 412 -11.39 -24.23 -12.30
N ASN A 413 -12.66 -24.28 -12.76
CA ASN A 413 -13.10 -25.23 -13.79
C ASN A 413 -12.46 -24.99 -15.17
N VAL A 414 -12.18 -23.73 -15.51
CA VAL A 414 -11.54 -23.36 -16.79
C VAL A 414 -10.02 -23.23 -16.68
N GLY A 415 -9.43 -23.56 -15.53
CA GLY A 415 -7.98 -23.58 -15.32
C GLY A 415 -7.30 -22.20 -15.37
N ILE A 416 -8.00 -21.13 -15.03
CA ILE A 416 -7.45 -19.76 -14.98
C ILE A 416 -7.11 -19.40 -13.52
N PRO A 417 -5.84 -19.04 -13.21
CA PRO A 417 -5.42 -18.74 -11.84
C PRO A 417 -6.02 -17.41 -11.36
N VAL A 418 -6.69 -17.46 -10.21
CA VAL A 418 -7.25 -16.28 -9.51
C VAL A 418 -6.85 -16.22 -8.04
N PRO A 419 -5.54 -16.20 -7.72
CA PRO A 419 -5.06 -16.33 -6.34
C PRO A 419 -5.55 -15.20 -5.42
N ALA A 420 -5.63 -13.95 -5.88
CA ALA A 420 -6.13 -12.84 -5.08
C ALA A 420 -7.64 -12.95 -4.80
N MET A 421 -8.47 -13.18 -5.84
CA MET A 421 -9.92 -13.30 -5.64
C MET A 421 -10.31 -14.54 -4.82
N SER A 422 -9.64 -15.67 -5.04
CA SER A 422 -9.92 -16.91 -4.30
C SER A 422 -9.49 -16.85 -2.84
N SER A 423 -8.33 -16.25 -2.54
CA SER A 423 -7.86 -16.04 -1.16
C SER A 423 -8.73 -15.03 -0.42
N ALA A 424 -9.25 -14.01 -1.10
CA ALA A 424 -10.20 -13.08 -0.52
C ALA A 424 -11.53 -13.76 -0.16
N LEU A 425 -12.06 -14.63 -1.03
CA LEU A 425 -13.27 -15.40 -0.74
C LEU A 425 -13.05 -16.34 0.45
N SER A 426 -11.90 -16.99 0.48
CA SER A 426 -11.49 -17.88 1.58
C SER A 426 -11.37 -17.12 2.90
N TYR A 427 -10.77 -15.92 2.89
CA TYR A 427 -10.72 -15.06 4.07
C TYR A 427 -12.12 -14.64 4.52
N PHE A 428 -12.99 -14.22 3.61
CA PHE A 428 -14.35 -13.80 3.95
C PHE A 428 -15.15 -14.94 4.61
N ASP A 429 -15.09 -16.14 4.03
CA ASP A 429 -15.74 -17.32 4.58
C ASP A 429 -15.12 -17.75 5.93
N ALA A 430 -13.80 -17.62 6.09
CA ALA A 430 -13.15 -17.89 7.37
C ALA A 430 -13.54 -16.87 8.45
N TYR A 431 -13.54 -15.58 8.12
CA TYR A 431 -13.80 -14.48 9.06
C TYR A 431 -15.23 -14.51 9.62
N ARG A 432 -16.21 -14.92 8.82
CA ARG A 432 -17.62 -15.03 9.25
C ARG A 432 -17.97 -16.36 9.93
N THR A 433 -17.03 -17.31 10.03
CA THR A 433 -17.28 -18.64 10.58
C THR A 433 -17.00 -18.66 12.08
N GLY A 434 -18.05 -18.76 12.90
CA GLY A 434 -17.92 -18.75 14.37
C GLY A 434 -17.09 -19.89 14.97
N ARG A 435 -16.91 -21.01 14.24
CA ARG A 435 -16.04 -22.13 14.65
C ARG A 435 -15.31 -22.73 13.45
N LEU A 436 -14.02 -22.43 13.33
CA LEU A 436 -13.12 -22.96 12.31
C LEU A 436 -12.56 -24.34 12.68
N PRO A 437 -12.04 -25.13 11.71
CA PRO A 437 -11.45 -26.44 11.96
C PRO A 437 -10.09 -26.40 12.69
N ALA A 438 -9.66 -25.24 13.19
CA ALA A 438 -8.41 -25.07 13.94
C ALA A 438 -8.38 -25.88 15.26
N ASN A 439 -9.52 -26.38 15.73
CA ASN A 439 -9.57 -27.34 16.83
C ASN A 439 -8.85 -28.66 16.50
N LEU A 440 -8.91 -29.14 15.25
CA LEU A 440 -8.15 -30.32 14.83
C LEU A 440 -6.65 -30.02 14.76
N LEU A 441 -6.29 -28.82 14.29
CA LEU A 441 -4.89 -28.35 14.27
C LEU A 441 -4.32 -28.32 15.71
N GLN A 442 -5.08 -27.78 16.66
CA GLN A 442 -4.69 -27.80 18.09
C GLN A 442 -4.57 -29.23 18.64
N ALA A 443 -5.51 -30.12 18.32
CA ALA A 443 -5.45 -31.52 18.73
C ALA A 443 -4.21 -32.23 18.17
N GLN A 444 -3.87 -32.00 16.89
CA GLN A 444 -2.64 -32.53 16.27
C GLN A 444 -1.39 -32.04 16.99
N ARG A 445 -1.28 -30.73 17.25
CA ARG A 445 -0.14 -30.12 17.97
C ARG A 445 0.00 -30.70 19.37
N ASP A 446 -1.10 -30.88 20.10
CA ASP A 446 -1.06 -31.51 21.41
C ASP A 446 -0.71 -33.00 21.34
N TYR A 447 -1.18 -33.71 20.30
CA TYR A 447 -0.90 -35.13 20.07
C TYR A 447 0.59 -35.42 19.90
N PHE A 448 1.27 -34.75 18.96
CA PHE A 448 2.67 -35.06 18.66
C PHE A 448 3.67 -34.30 19.53
N GLY A 449 3.27 -33.17 20.11
CA GLY A 449 4.20 -32.22 20.74
C GLY A 449 3.81 -31.75 22.14
N ALA A 450 2.71 -32.26 22.71
CA ALA A 450 2.19 -31.86 24.03
C ALA A 450 2.05 -30.32 24.17
N HIS A 451 1.66 -29.65 23.07
CA HIS A 451 1.56 -28.19 22.98
C HIS A 451 0.37 -27.57 23.71
N THR A 452 -0.47 -28.38 24.35
CA THR A 452 -1.68 -27.96 25.08
C THR A 452 -2.74 -27.28 24.19
N TYR A 453 -3.96 -27.13 24.70
CA TYR A 453 -5.05 -26.43 24.04
C TYR A 453 -6.08 -25.88 25.03
N GLU A 454 -6.84 -24.85 24.62
CA GLU A 454 -8.00 -24.34 25.37
C GLU A 454 -9.28 -25.11 25.03
N ARG A 455 -10.26 -25.12 25.94
CA ARG A 455 -11.55 -25.81 25.76
C ARG A 455 -12.73 -24.84 25.67
N VAL A 456 -13.76 -25.22 24.92
CA VAL A 456 -14.97 -24.39 24.73
C VAL A 456 -15.92 -24.39 25.93
N ASP A 457 -15.80 -25.39 26.81
CA ASP A 457 -16.59 -25.53 28.04
C ASP A 457 -15.87 -24.98 29.28
N LYS A 458 -14.79 -24.23 29.08
CA LYS A 458 -13.92 -23.69 30.12
C LYS A 458 -13.58 -22.21 29.86
N PRO A 459 -13.22 -21.44 30.90
CA PRO A 459 -12.75 -20.07 30.74
C PRO A 459 -11.54 -19.98 29.79
N ARG A 460 -11.47 -18.87 29.03
CA ARG A 460 -10.33 -18.53 28.19
C ARG A 460 -9.07 -18.39 29.05
N GLY A 461 -7.94 -18.90 28.58
CA GLY A 461 -6.65 -18.90 29.27
C GLY A 461 -6.35 -20.18 30.05
N GLU A 462 -7.31 -21.11 30.17
CA GLU A 462 -7.07 -22.43 30.76
C GLU A 462 -6.60 -23.43 29.69
N PHE A 463 -5.41 -23.99 29.90
CA PHE A 463 -4.77 -24.94 28.97
C PHE A 463 -4.81 -26.38 29.47
N TYR A 464 -5.06 -27.29 28.56
CA TYR A 464 -5.24 -28.72 28.79
C TYR A 464 -4.28 -29.51 27.90
N HIS A 465 -3.72 -30.59 28.44
CA HIS A 465 -2.99 -31.59 27.67
C HIS A 465 -3.74 -32.92 27.75
N THR A 466 -3.89 -33.61 26.63
CA THR A 466 -4.46 -34.95 26.59
C THR A 466 -3.37 -35.98 26.32
N ASN A 467 -3.34 -37.07 27.10
CA ASN A 467 -2.50 -38.22 26.77
C ASN A 467 -3.16 -39.04 25.65
N TRP A 468 -2.95 -38.61 24.41
CA TRP A 468 -3.61 -39.19 23.24
C TRP A 468 -3.22 -40.64 22.94
N THR A 469 -2.01 -41.04 23.34
CA THR A 469 -1.46 -42.37 23.01
C THR A 469 -1.59 -43.37 24.16
N GLY A 470 -1.93 -42.92 25.36
CA GLY A 470 -1.84 -43.69 26.60
C GLY A 470 -0.40 -44.02 27.03
N ARG A 471 0.60 -43.53 26.28
CA ARG A 471 2.04 -43.78 26.52
C ARG A 471 2.80 -42.51 26.91
N GLY A 472 2.21 -41.33 26.66
CA GLY A 472 2.76 -40.04 27.08
C GLY A 472 2.65 -39.84 28.59
N GLY A 473 3.60 -39.10 29.17
CA GLY A 473 3.52 -38.66 30.57
C GLY A 473 2.59 -37.45 30.77
N THR A 474 2.53 -36.92 31.99
CA THR A 474 1.76 -35.69 32.31
C THR A 474 2.48 -34.40 31.95
N THR A 475 3.71 -34.50 31.41
CA THR A 475 4.56 -33.36 31.08
C THR A 475 4.11 -32.74 29.75
N SER A 476 3.79 -31.45 29.75
CA SER A 476 3.44 -30.67 28.55
C SER A 476 4.47 -29.59 28.25
N ALA A 477 4.48 -29.10 27.02
CA ALA A 477 5.27 -27.93 26.64
C ALA A 477 4.76 -26.67 27.36
N THR A 478 5.65 -25.73 27.66
CA THR A 478 5.27 -24.39 28.13
C THR A 478 4.51 -23.64 27.04
N THR A 479 3.50 -22.87 27.42
CA THR A 479 2.69 -22.08 26.49
C THR A 479 3.55 -21.08 25.71
N TYR A 480 3.45 -21.10 24.38
CA TYR A 480 3.94 -20.01 23.54
C TYR A 480 3.02 -18.80 23.75
N VAL A 481 3.57 -17.66 24.13
CA VAL A 481 2.86 -16.38 24.08
C VAL A 481 2.86 -15.96 22.61
N VAL A 482 1.68 -15.85 22.01
CA VAL A 482 1.47 -15.32 20.65
C VAL A 482 0.92 -13.92 20.76
#